data_AF-A0A847X6R7-F1
#
_entry.id   AF-A0A847X6R7-F1
#
_cell.length_a   1.000
_cell.length_b   1.000
_cell.length_c   1.000
_cell.angle_alpha   90.00
_cell.angle_beta   90.00
_cell.angle_gamma   90.00
#
_symmetry.space_group_name_H-M   'P 1'
#
loop_
_entity.id
_entity.type
_entity.pdbx_description
1 polymer ?
#
loop_
_entity_poly.entity_id
_entity_poly.type
_entity_poly.pdbx_seq_one_letter_code
_entity_poly.pdbx_strand_id
1 'polypeptide(L)'
;MNWKRMITKTLKVLLGLFIAGIGTAFLYELGWGSNPSATMIEGTSIFFNLSYGLAGIAINIVFLILLFILDRKLIGVGTVLTTFFFGYFIDIGAFIISPLSVPEMGIVLKAVVLVVGCLLTAIGLGYYVGQFFGAGAMDAMSVILHQRCHIKFSFCRWGLDILMMVLGVLMGASWGIGTIGTILVTAPIMEWIIDRIKKKEQTESLN
;
A
#
# COMPACT_ATOMS: atom_id res chain seq x y z
N MET A 1 -16.63 -1.11 -24.74
CA MET A 1 -15.94 -0.64 -23.51
C MET A 1 -15.58 0.83 -23.71
N ASN A 2 -16.14 1.75 -22.91
CA ASN A 2 -16.03 3.19 -23.16
C ASN A 2 -14.61 3.70 -22.82
N TRP A 3 -13.81 4.04 -23.84
CA TRP A 3 -12.41 4.48 -23.71
C TRP A 3 -12.21 5.60 -22.68
N LYS A 4 -13.14 6.56 -22.65
CA LYS A 4 -13.15 7.65 -21.65
C LYS A 4 -13.20 7.14 -20.21
N ARG A 5 -14.02 6.10 -19.93
CA ARG A 5 -14.14 5.51 -18.59
C ARG A 5 -12.86 4.83 -18.15
N MET A 6 -12.14 4.16 -19.07
CA MET A 6 -10.86 3.53 -18.77
C MET A 6 -9.80 4.57 -18.42
N ILE A 7 -9.67 5.64 -19.22
CA ILE A 7 -8.74 6.74 -18.92
C ILE A 7 -9.04 7.33 -17.54
N THR A 8 -10.30 7.63 -17.23
CA THR A 8 -10.67 8.20 -15.94
C THR A 8 -10.29 7.27 -14.78
N LYS A 9 -10.54 5.95 -14.88
CA LYS A 9 -10.14 5.00 -13.84
C LYS A 9 -8.62 4.90 -13.70
N THR A 10 -7.88 4.86 -14.81
CA THR A 10 -6.42 4.87 -14.81
C THR A 10 -5.86 6.10 -14.10
N LEU A 11 -6.37 7.30 -14.42
CA LEU A 11 -5.92 8.54 -13.77
C LEU A 11 -6.22 8.55 -12.27
N LYS A 12 -7.38 8.02 -11.85
CA LYS A 12 -7.71 7.88 -10.42
C LYS A 12 -6.77 6.91 -9.70
N VAL A 13 -6.42 5.78 -10.33
CA VAL A 13 -5.43 4.85 -9.77
C VAL A 13 -4.08 5.52 -9.64
N LEU A 14 -3.59 6.20 -10.68
CA LEU A 14 -2.32 6.93 -10.64
C LEU A 14 -2.30 8.00 -9.56
N LEU A 15 -3.40 8.74 -9.39
CA LEU A 15 -3.53 9.73 -8.33
C LEU A 15 -3.47 9.08 -6.94
N GLY A 16 -4.16 7.97 -6.72
CA GLY A 16 -4.10 7.23 -5.46
C GLY A 16 -2.70 6.71 -5.17
N LEU A 17 -2.03 6.13 -6.16
CA LEU A 17 -0.64 5.68 -6.06
C LEU A 17 0.33 6.83 -5.78
N PHE A 18 0.12 8.00 -6.39
CA PHE A 18 0.94 9.19 -6.14
C PHE A 18 0.81 9.67 -4.70
N ILE A 19 -0.42 9.79 -4.19
CA ILE A 19 -0.68 10.17 -2.79
C ILE A 19 -0.07 9.14 -1.83
N ALA A 20 -0.25 7.85 -2.11
CA ALA A 20 0.32 6.78 -1.29
C ALA A 20 1.85 6.77 -1.34
N GLY A 21 2.45 7.07 -2.50
CA GLY A 21 3.89 7.17 -2.69
C GLY A 21 4.50 8.29 -1.85
N ILE A 22 3.90 9.49 -1.88
CA ILE A 22 4.31 10.63 -1.04
C ILE A 22 4.21 10.28 0.45
N GLY A 23 3.09 9.70 0.88
CA GLY A 23 2.92 9.28 2.27
C GLY A 23 3.98 8.28 2.71
N THR A 24 4.29 7.32 1.84
CA THR A 24 5.30 6.29 2.09
C THR A 24 6.71 6.88 2.13
N ALA A 25 7.00 7.88 1.30
CA ALA A 25 8.28 8.60 1.34
C ALA A 25 8.49 9.33 2.68
N PHE A 26 7.47 10.00 3.24
CA PHE A 26 7.55 10.58 4.58
C PHE A 26 7.92 9.55 5.65
N LEU A 27 7.34 8.36 5.57
CA LEU A 27 7.60 7.26 6.50
C LEU A 27 9.02 6.71 6.36
N TYR A 28 9.51 6.61 5.11
CA TYR A 28 10.86 6.13 4.82
C TYR A 28 11.92 7.08 5.38
N GLU A 29 11.77 8.39 5.14
CA GLU A 29 12.69 9.44 5.62
C GLU A 29 12.74 9.56 7.15
N LEU A 30 11.69 9.11 7.87
CA LEU A 30 11.66 9.14 9.32
C LEU A 30 12.58 8.11 9.99
N GLY A 31 12.82 6.97 9.34
CA GLY A 31 13.61 5.88 9.90
C GLY A 31 13.03 5.23 11.18
N TRP A 32 11.76 5.46 11.52
CA TRP A 32 11.10 4.92 12.73
C TRP A 32 10.44 3.55 12.51
N GLY A 33 10.93 2.81 11.52
CA GLY A 33 10.27 1.64 10.93
C GLY A 33 9.45 2.02 9.70
N SER A 34 9.20 1.02 8.85
CA SER A 34 8.52 1.20 7.56
C SER A 34 7.11 0.60 7.59
N ASN A 35 6.44 0.55 6.44
CA ASN A 35 5.18 -0.14 6.28
C ASN A 35 5.37 -1.69 6.24
N PRO A 36 4.31 -2.48 6.50
CA PRO A 36 4.41 -3.95 6.58
C PRO A 36 4.99 -4.62 5.34
N SER A 37 4.68 -4.10 4.16
CA SER A 37 5.20 -4.63 2.89
C SER A 37 6.69 -4.39 2.74
N ALA A 38 7.17 -3.19 3.10
CA ALA A 38 8.59 -2.90 3.13
C ALA A 38 9.33 -3.75 4.19
N THR A 39 8.76 -3.96 5.37
CA THR A 39 9.34 -4.87 6.39
C THR A 39 9.49 -6.29 5.86
N MET A 40 8.50 -6.82 5.14
CA MET A 40 8.61 -8.13 4.49
C MET A 40 9.71 -8.18 3.42
N ILE A 41 9.81 -7.13 2.59
CA ILE A 41 10.83 -7.03 1.54
C ILE A 41 12.23 -6.91 2.14
N GLU A 42 12.40 -6.08 3.16
CA GLU A 42 13.66 -5.89 3.90
C GLU A 42 14.12 -7.22 4.52
N GLY A 43 13.22 -7.92 5.22
CA GLY A 43 13.54 -9.23 5.81
C GLY A 43 13.93 -10.25 4.75
N THR A 44 13.22 -10.27 3.61
CA THR A 44 13.57 -11.14 2.47
C THR A 44 14.92 -10.80 1.88
N SER A 45 15.25 -9.51 1.78
CA SER A 45 16.55 -9.03 1.32
C SER A 45 17.67 -9.51 2.23
N ILE A 46 17.50 -9.38 3.55
CA ILE A 46 18.50 -9.78 4.56
C ILE A 46 18.68 -11.30 4.59
N PHE A 47 17.58 -12.06 4.71
CA PHE A 47 17.63 -13.51 4.90
C PHE A 47 18.19 -14.27 3.70
N PHE A 48 17.84 -13.84 2.47
CA PHE A 48 18.32 -14.47 1.25
C PHE A 48 19.56 -13.79 0.64
N ASN A 49 20.10 -12.75 1.31
CA ASN A 49 21.20 -11.93 0.82
C ASN A 49 20.96 -11.39 -0.61
N LEU A 50 19.74 -10.93 -0.85
CA LEU A 50 19.31 -10.33 -2.11
C LEU A 50 19.37 -8.81 -1.99
N SER A 51 19.46 -8.12 -3.13
CA SER A 51 19.18 -6.67 -3.12
C SER A 51 17.71 -6.42 -2.76
N TYR A 52 17.42 -5.28 -2.14
CA TYR A 52 16.06 -4.88 -1.77
C TYR A 52 15.10 -4.95 -2.97
N GLY A 53 15.55 -4.52 -4.15
CA GLY A 53 14.78 -4.59 -5.39
C GLY A 53 14.47 -6.03 -5.83
N LEU A 54 15.44 -6.94 -5.77
CA LEU A 54 15.21 -8.35 -6.11
C LEU A 54 14.28 -9.04 -5.11
N ALA A 55 14.43 -8.75 -3.82
CA ALA A 55 13.51 -9.21 -2.78
C ALA A 55 12.08 -8.71 -3.02
N GLY A 56 11.93 -7.44 -3.39
CA GLY A 56 10.64 -6.84 -3.75
C GLY A 56 9.98 -7.52 -4.94
N ILE A 57 10.75 -7.80 -6.00
CA ILE A 57 10.27 -8.54 -7.17
C ILE A 57 9.85 -9.96 -6.77
N ALA A 58 10.68 -10.66 -5.98
CA ALA A 58 10.37 -12.02 -5.54
C ALA A 58 9.06 -12.09 -4.75
N ILE A 59 8.88 -11.21 -3.76
CA ILE A 59 7.65 -11.12 -2.97
C ILE A 59 6.45 -10.76 -3.87
N ASN A 60 6.59 -9.78 -4.77
CA ASN A 60 5.50 -9.41 -5.68
C ASN A 60 5.09 -10.60 -6.58
N ILE A 61 6.05 -11.35 -7.12
CA ILE A 61 5.77 -12.57 -7.92
C ILE A 61 5.01 -13.60 -7.08
N VAL A 62 5.42 -13.86 -5.83
CA VAL A 62 4.72 -14.79 -4.94
C VAL A 62 3.26 -14.36 -4.74
N PHE A 63 3.02 -13.10 -4.39
CA PHE A 63 1.68 -12.57 -4.21
C PHE A 63 0.87 -12.55 -5.51
N LEU A 64 1.50 -12.31 -6.66
CA LEU A 64 0.86 -12.34 -7.97
C LEU A 64 0.43 -13.76 -8.35
N ILE A 65 1.25 -14.78 -8.05
CA ILE A 65 0.91 -16.18 -8.24
C ILE A 65 -0.27 -16.57 -7.34
N LEU A 66 -0.22 -16.19 -6.05
CA LEU A 66 -1.34 -16.42 -5.12
C LEU A 66 -2.63 -15.75 -5.63
N LEU A 67 -2.53 -14.50 -6.07
CA LEU A 67 -3.65 -13.76 -6.66
C LEU A 67 -4.19 -14.45 -7.92
N PHE A 68 -3.32 -14.96 -8.79
CA PHE A 68 -3.72 -15.67 -10.00
C PHE A 68 -4.49 -16.96 -9.69
N ILE A 69 -4.04 -17.72 -8.69
CA ILE A 69 -4.69 -18.97 -8.26
C ILE A 69 -6.02 -18.68 -7.55
N LEU A 70 -6.07 -17.64 -6.71
CA LEU A 70 -7.24 -17.33 -5.89
C LEU A 70 -8.31 -16.54 -6.65
N ASP A 71 -7.95 -15.47 -7.33
CA ASP A 71 -8.90 -14.69 -8.12
C ASP A 71 -8.22 -13.87 -9.23
N ARG A 72 -8.03 -14.51 -10.39
CA ARG A 72 -7.51 -13.87 -11.60
C ARG A 72 -8.31 -12.65 -12.06
N LYS A 73 -9.55 -12.45 -11.62
CA LYS A 73 -10.37 -11.29 -12.02
C LYS A 73 -9.89 -9.99 -11.39
N LEU A 74 -9.17 -10.07 -10.27
CA LEU A 74 -8.57 -8.92 -9.59
C LEU A 74 -7.25 -8.47 -10.24
N ILE A 75 -6.69 -9.28 -11.15
CA ILE A 75 -5.55 -8.90 -11.98
C ILE A 75 -6.06 -8.02 -13.12
N GLY A 76 -5.62 -6.77 -13.14
CA GLY A 76 -6.04 -5.81 -14.15
C GLY A 76 -4.99 -4.74 -14.41
N VAL A 77 -5.38 -3.72 -15.16
CA VAL A 77 -4.50 -2.58 -15.50
C VAL A 77 -3.91 -1.94 -14.25
N GLY A 78 -4.70 -1.80 -13.18
CA GLY A 78 -4.25 -1.24 -11.90
C GLY A 78 -3.16 -2.07 -11.20
N THR A 79 -3.14 -3.39 -11.38
CA THR A 79 -2.05 -4.26 -10.86
C THR A 79 -0.74 -3.93 -11.56
N VAL A 80 -0.76 -3.79 -12.89
CA VAL A 80 0.40 -3.38 -13.69
C VAL A 80 0.85 -1.98 -13.27
N LEU A 81 -0.08 -1.01 -13.19
CA LEU A 81 0.24 0.36 -12.78
C LEU A 81 0.88 0.40 -11.40
N THR A 82 0.37 -0.36 -10.43
CA THR A 82 0.93 -0.39 -9.07
C THR A 82 2.35 -0.93 -9.07
N THR A 83 2.62 -2.02 -9.80
CA THR A 83 3.95 -2.62 -9.88
C THR A 83 5.00 -1.67 -10.47
N PHE A 84 4.65 -0.90 -11.50
CA PHE A 84 5.62 -0.02 -12.18
C PHE A 84 5.70 1.40 -11.59
N PHE A 85 4.59 1.99 -11.18
CA PHE A 85 4.54 3.41 -10.79
C PHE A 85 4.68 3.65 -9.29
N PHE A 86 4.34 2.68 -8.44
CA PHE A 86 4.32 2.94 -7.00
C PHE A 86 5.71 3.27 -6.46
N GLY A 87 6.73 2.49 -6.82
CA GLY A 87 8.13 2.80 -6.47
C GLY A 87 8.59 4.17 -6.99
N TYR A 88 8.28 4.47 -8.26
CA TYR A 88 8.62 5.77 -8.86
C TYR A 88 7.98 6.95 -8.13
N PHE A 89 6.75 6.81 -7.65
CA PHE A 89 6.10 7.86 -6.85
C PHE A 89 6.64 7.99 -5.43
N ILE A 90 7.18 6.90 -4.85
CA ILE A 90 7.94 6.99 -3.60
C ILE A 90 9.22 7.80 -3.83
N ASP A 91 9.96 7.53 -4.90
CA ASP A 91 11.18 8.27 -5.24
C ASP A 91 10.91 9.76 -5.49
N ILE A 92 9.84 10.08 -6.23
CA ILE A 92 9.37 11.47 -6.41
C ILE A 92 9.01 12.09 -5.06
N GLY A 93 8.29 11.36 -4.21
CA GLY A 93 7.93 11.82 -2.87
C GLY A 93 9.17 12.15 -2.04
N ALA A 94 10.15 11.26 -2.04
CA ALA A 94 11.42 11.46 -1.33
C ALA A 94 12.17 12.69 -1.85
N PHE A 95 12.22 12.87 -3.17
CA PHE A 95 12.80 14.08 -3.78
C PHE A 95 12.08 15.37 -3.35
N ILE A 96 10.74 15.37 -3.32
CA ILE A 96 9.93 16.52 -2.89
C ILE A 96 10.14 16.84 -1.41
N ILE A 97 10.31 15.80 -0.58
CA ILE A 97 10.41 15.90 0.89
C ILE A 97 11.85 16.17 1.35
N SER A 98 12.85 15.83 0.54
CA SER A 98 14.28 15.98 0.86
C SER A 98 14.66 17.35 1.45
N PRO A 99 14.14 18.51 0.96
CA PRO A 99 14.46 19.82 1.53
C PRO A 99 13.97 20.03 2.97
N LEU A 100 13.08 19.18 3.48
CA LEU A 100 12.56 19.27 4.85
C LEU A 100 13.55 18.74 5.89
N SER A 101 14.59 18.01 5.50
CA SER A 101 15.58 17.41 6.42
C SER A 101 14.91 16.66 7.59
N VAL A 102 13.92 15.81 7.27
CA VAL A 102 13.14 15.03 8.24
C VAL A 102 14.01 14.30 9.29
N PRO A 103 15.17 13.71 8.94
CA PRO A 103 16.05 13.07 9.92
C PRO A 103 16.58 14.01 11.01
N GLU A 104 16.71 15.31 10.72
CA GLU A 104 17.27 16.31 11.64
C GLU A 104 16.20 16.98 12.52
N MET A 105 14.92 16.71 12.25
CA MET A 105 13.81 17.30 13.00
C MET A 105 13.75 16.81 14.45
N GLY A 106 13.25 17.69 15.34
CA GLY A 106 12.92 17.32 16.72
C GLY A 106 11.82 16.26 16.80
N ILE A 107 11.76 15.54 17.93
CA ILE A 107 10.85 14.40 18.13
C ILE A 107 9.37 14.72 17.85
N VAL A 108 8.92 15.94 18.19
CA VAL A 108 7.53 16.37 18.00
C VAL A 108 7.21 16.48 16.51
N LEU A 109 8.09 17.09 15.72
CA LEU A 109 7.90 17.22 14.27
C LEU A 109 7.97 15.85 13.60
N LYS A 110 8.87 14.97 14.03
CA LYS A 110 8.92 13.58 13.54
C LYS A 110 7.62 12.81 13.80
N ALA A 111 7.01 13.00 14.97
CA ALA A 111 5.70 12.41 15.27
C ALA A 111 4.58 12.97 14.37
N VAL A 112 4.61 14.28 14.07
CA VAL A 112 3.66 14.88 13.11
C VAL A 112 3.86 14.28 11.71
N VAL A 113 5.10 14.21 11.24
CA VAL A 113 5.43 13.59 9.94
C VAL A 113 4.98 12.13 9.90
N LEU A 114 5.11 11.38 11.00
CA LEU A 114 4.68 10.00 11.07
C LEU A 114 3.17 9.88 10.84
N VAL A 115 2.39 10.71 11.55
CA VAL A 115 0.92 10.74 11.41
C VAL A 115 0.53 11.15 9.99
N VAL A 116 1.15 12.20 9.44
CA VAL A 116 0.88 12.66 8.07
C VAL A 116 1.21 11.58 7.05
N GLY A 117 2.37 10.93 7.16
CA GLY A 117 2.79 9.83 6.30
C GLY A 117 1.80 8.67 6.35
N CYS A 118 1.41 8.22 7.56
CA CYS A 118 0.43 7.16 7.74
C CYS A 118 -0.92 7.50 7.08
N LEU A 119 -1.42 8.73 7.30
CA LEU A 119 -2.69 9.19 6.73
C LEU A 119 -2.63 9.25 5.21
N LEU A 120 -1.60 9.86 4.63
CA LEU A 120 -1.44 9.95 3.18
C LEU A 120 -1.32 8.58 2.53
N THR A 121 -0.51 7.69 3.11
CA THR A 121 -0.39 6.30 2.64
C THR A 121 -1.75 5.60 2.68
N ALA A 122 -2.43 5.64 3.82
CA ALA A 122 -3.74 5.00 3.96
C ALA A 122 -4.80 5.56 3.00
N ILE A 123 -4.80 6.89 2.82
CA ILE A 123 -5.73 7.57 1.90
C ILE A 123 -5.47 7.15 0.47
N GLY A 124 -4.22 7.19 0.02
CA GLY A 124 -3.83 6.82 -1.34
C GLY A 124 -4.08 5.34 -1.63
N LEU A 125 -3.71 4.45 -0.70
CA LEU A 125 -3.95 3.01 -0.80
C LEU A 125 -5.46 2.71 -0.90
N GLY A 126 -6.27 3.30 -0.02
CA GLY A 126 -7.73 3.12 -0.05
C GLY A 126 -8.35 3.65 -1.34
N TYR A 127 -7.88 4.81 -1.82
CA TYR A 127 -8.41 5.43 -3.02
C TYR A 127 -8.16 4.61 -4.28
N TYR A 128 -6.93 4.07 -4.44
CA TYR A 128 -6.58 3.29 -5.62
C TYR A 128 -7.22 1.89 -5.57
N VAL A 129 -7.17 1.18 -4.43
CA VAL A 129 -7.80 -0.14 -4.26
C VAL A 129 -9.30 -0.03 -4.51
N GLY A 130 -9.93 1.04 -4.01
CA GLY A 130 -11.36 1.31 -4.18
C GLY A 130 -11.80 1.56 -5.62
N GLN A 131 -10.90 1.79 -6.59
CA GLN A 131 -11.30 1.94 -8.00
C GLN A 131 -11.71 0.61 -8.65
N PHE A 132 -11.43 -0.54 -8.01
CA PHE A 132 -11.66 -1.90 -8.52
C PHE A 132 -11.19 -2.09 -9.96
N PHE A 133 -10.08 -1.44 -10.33
CA PHE A 133 -9.51 -1.43 -11.68
C PHE A 133 -8.24 -2.29 -11.78
N GLY A 134 -8.06 -3.19 -10.82
CA GLY A 134 -6.83 -3.93 -10.52
C GLY A 134 -6.17 -3.39 -9.25
N ALA A 135 -6.00 -4.23 -8.24
CA ALA A 135 -5.27 -3.88 -7.02
C ALA A 135 -3.82 -4.38 -7.11
N GLY A 136 -2.91 -3.79 -6.33
CA GLY A 136 -1.57 -4.35 -6.17
C GLY A 136 -1.65 -5.78 -5.63
N ALA A 137 -0.73 -6.66 -6.02
CA ALA A 137 -0.84 -8.09 -5.72
C ALA A 137 -1.00 -8.38 -4.21
N MET A 138 -0.24 -7.67 -3.37
CA MET A 138 -0.35 -7.75 -1.90
C MET A 138 -1.70 -7.22 -1.39
N ASP A 139 -2.17 -6.09 -1.91
CA ASP A 139 -3.40 -5.45 -1.46
C ASP A 139 -4.65 -6.20 -1.92
N ALA A 140 -4.58 -6.88 -3.05
CA ALA A 140 -5.64 -7.74 -3.57
C ALA A 140 -5.94 -8.92 -2.63
N MET A 141 -4.95 -9.39 -1.85
CA MET A 141 -5.18 -10.47 -0.89
C MET A 141 -6.18 -10.07 0.20
N SER A 142 -6.12 -8.81 0.66
CA SER A 142 -7.08 -8.28 1.65
C SER A 142 -8.50 -8.23 1.07
N VAL A 143 -8.61 -7.90 -0.23
CA VAL A 143 -9.89 -7.92 -0.96
C VAL A 143 -10.43 -9.34 -1.09
N ILE A 144 -9.59 -10.31 -1.45
CA ILE A 144 -9.99 -11.73 -1.58
C ILE A 144 -10.49 -12.27 -0.25
N LEU A 145 -9.74 -12.06 0.84
CA LEU A 145 -10.14 -12.52 2.17
C LEU A 145 -11.48 -11.92 2.57
N HIS A 146 -11.67 -10.61 2.36
CA HIS A 146 -12.94 -9.95 2.62
C HIS A 146 -14.10 -10.59 1.83
N GLN A 147 -13.90 -10.82 0.53
CA GLN A 147 -14.93 -11.37 -0.35
C GLN A 147 -15.28 -12.83 -0.05
N ARG A 148 -14.28 -13.66 0.32
CA ARG A 148 -14.48 -15.11 0.55
C ARG A 148 -14.88 -15.45 1.98
N CYS A 149 -14.34 -14.73 2.97
CA CYS A 149 -14.58 -15.01 4.39
C CYS A 149 -15.74 -14.18 4.96
N HIS A 150 -16.24 -13.17 4.25
CA HIS A 150 -17.30 -12.27 4.70
C HIS A 150 -16.99 -11.51 6.02
N ILE A 151 -15.70 -11.32 6.31
CA ILE A 151 -15.20 -10.53 7.46
C ILE A 151 -14.90 -9.10 6.97
N LYS A 152 -14.98 -8.08 7.84
CA LYS A 152 -14.66 -6.69 7.47
C LYS A 152 -13.27 -6.55 6.84
N PHE A 153 -13.15 -5.67 5.85
CA PHE A 153 -11.91 -5.47 5.11
C PHE A 153 -10.73 -5.12 6.03
N SER A 154 -10.94 -4.28 7.05
CA SER A 154 -9.86 -3.89 7.97
C SER A 154 -9.27 -5.06 8.73
N PHE A 155 -10.09 -6.04 9.16
CA PHE A 155 -9.56 -7.22 9.88
C PHE A 155 -8.73 -8.10 8.96
N CYS A 156 -9.17 -8.30 7.71
CA CYS A 156 -8.40 -9.02 6.70
C CYS A 156 -7.08 -8.31 6.42
N ARG A 157 -7.11 -6.97 6.33
CA ARG A 157 -5.92 -6.15 6.09
C ARG A 157 -4.95 -6.21 7.26
N TRP A 158 -5.42 -6.02 8.49
CA TRP A 158 -4.58 -6.16 9.69
C TRP A 158 -3.95 -7.54 9.81
N GLY A 159 -4.70 -8.61 9.57
CA GLY A 159 -4.15 -9.96 9.62
C GLY A 159 -2.98 -10.16 8.65
N LEU A 160 -3.13 -9.68 7.42
CA LEU A 160 -2.07 -9.75 6.40
C LEU A 160 -0.89 -8.84 6.74
N ASP A 161 -1.15 -7.60 7.15
CA ASP A 161 -0.11 -6.64 7.51
C ASP A 161 0.71 -7.13 8.72
N ILE A 162 0.05 -7.68 9.75
CA ILE A 162 0.72 -8.28 10.91
C ILE A 162 1.53 -9.50 10.48
N LEU A 163 0.98 -10.38 9.63
CA LEU A 163 1.71 -11.54 9.13
C LEU A 163 2.98 -11.13 8.38
N MET A 164 2.88 -10.16 7.46
CA MET A 164 4.01 -9.65 6.69
C MET A 164 5.06 -9.00 7.58
N MET A 165 4.63 -8.20 8.57
CA MET A 165 5.54 -7.61 9.55
C MET A 165 6.26 -8.69 10.35
N VAL A 166 5.54 -9.68 10.90
CA VAL A 166 6.13 -10.74 11.71
C VAL A 166 7.11 -11.57 10.90
N LEU A 167 6.74 -11.99 9.69
CA LEU A 167 7.65 -12.75 8.82
C LEU A 167 8.90 -11.94 8.46
N GLY A 168 8.75 -10.66 8.11
CA GLY A 168 9.87 -9.78 7.83
C GLY A 168 10.82 -9.62 9.03
N VAL A 169 10.27 -9.39 10.23
CA VAL A 169 11.05 -9.25 11.47
C VAL A 169 11.76 -10.54 11.84
N LEU A 170 11.11 -11.71 11.69
CA LEU A 170 11.76 -13.01 11.92
C LEU A 170 12.92 -13.25 10.93
N MET A 171 12.85 -12.64 9.75
CA MET A 171 13.90 -12.67 8.73
C MET A 171 14.97 -11.58 8.92
N GLY A 172 14.88 -10.79 10.00
CA GLY A 172 15.88 -9.79 10.39
C GLY A 172 15.55 -8.35 9.99
N ALA A 173 14.34 -8.07 9.50
CA ALA A 173 13.94 -6.71 9.15
C ALA A 173 13.84 -5.79 10.37
N SER A 174 14.12 -4.50 10.13
CA SER A 174 13.90 -3.45 11.10
C SER A 174 12.40 -3.18 11.29
N TRP A 175 12.00 -2.91 12.53
CA TRP A 175 10.63 -2.49 12.86
C TRP A 175 10.66 -1.44 13.95
N GLY A 176 9.58 -0.68 14.06
CA GLY A 176 9.47 0.36 15.07
C GLY A 176 8.06 0.90 15.23
N ILE A 177 7.95 2.02 15.94
CA ILE A 177 6.66 2.66 16.21
C ILE A 177 5.94 3.10 14.93
N GLY A 178 6.69 3.42 13.86
CA GLY A 178 6.13 3.74 12.56
C GLY A 178 5.44 2.55 11.90
N THR A 179 5.99 1.35 12.04
CA THR A 179 5.38 0.11 11.53
C THR A 179 4.08 -0.21 12.26
N ILE A 180 4.06 -0.08 13.58
CA ILE A 180 2.84 -0.30 14.35
C ILE A 180 1.78 0.77 14.00
N GLY A 181 2.19 2.03 13.93
CA GLY A 181 1.31 3.14 13.58
C GLY A 181 0.69 2.96 12.19
N THR A 182 1.48 2.56 11.20
CA THR A 182 0.98 2.28 9.85
C THR A 182 -0.03 1.14 9.83
N ILE A 183 0.21 0.02 10.52
CA ILE A 183 -0.76 -1.10 10.60
C ILE A 183 -2.09 -0.62 11.16
N LEU A 184 -2.06 0.07 12.31
CA LEU A 184 -3.28 0.49 13.01
C LEU A 184 -4.10 1.51 12.20
N VAL A 185 -3.44 2.44 11.53
CA VAL A 185 -4.09 3.54 10.81
C VAL A 185 -4.54 3.13 9.40
N THR A 186 -3.76 2.30 8.71
CA THR A 186 -3.95 2.05 7.28
C THR A 186 -5.25 1.31 7.00
N ALA A 187 -5.49 0.19 7.68
CA ALA A 187 -6.65 -0.65 7.42
C ALA A 187 -8.02 0.06 7.58
N PRO A 188 -8.33 0.75 8.70
CA PRO A 188 -9.63 1.40 8.89
C PRO A 188 -9.88 2.55 7.91
N ILE A 189 -8.84 3.33 7.58
CA ILE A 189 -8.96 4.42 6.62
C ILE A 189 -9.17 3.87 5.21
N MET A 190 -8.45 2.81 4.84
CA MET A 190 -8.66 2.15 3.56
C MET A 190 -10.10 1.64 3.43
N GLU A 191 -10.62 0.92 4.43
CA GLU A 191 -12.00 0.44 4.43
C GLU A 191 -13.00 1.59 4.26
N TRP A 192 -12.85 2.67 5.04
CA TRP A 192 -13.72 3.84 4.96
C TRP A 192 -13.74 4.48 3.56
N ILE A 193 -12.58 4.63 2.91
CA ILE A 193 -12.48 5.20 1.56
C ILE A 193 -13.08 4.26 0.52
N ILE A 194 -12.75 2.97 0.60
CA ILE A 194 -13.26 1.95 -0.34
C ILE A 194 -14.80 1.93 -0.29
N ASP A 195 -15.39 1.94 0.90
CA ASP A 195 -16.85 1.97 1.07
C ASP A 195 -17.49 3.24 0.48
N ARG A 196 -16.84 4.39 0.65
CA ARG A 196 -17.31 5.66 0.07
C ARG A 196 -17.27 5.65 -1.45
N ILE A 197 -16.20 5.11 -2.04
CA ILE A 197 -16.06 5.00 -3.50
C ILE A 197 -17.12 4.04 -4.05
N LYS A 198 -17.28 2.87 -3.41
CA LYS A 198 -18.27 1.86 -3.79
C LYS A 198 -19.69 2.42 -3.75
N LYS A 199 -20.05 3.16 -2.68
CA LYS A 199 -21.35 3.81 -2.56
C LYS A 199 -21.58 4.83 -3.67
N LYS A 200 -20.56 5.62 -4.03
CA LYS A 200 -20.64 6.61 -5.11
C LYS A 200 -20.86 5.96 -6.47
N GLU A 201 -20.12 4.89 -6.80
CA GLU A 201 -20.29 4.15 -8.06
C GLU A 201 -21.69 3.50 -8.16
N GLN A 202 -22.25 3.02 -7.05
CA GLN A 202 -23.62 2.49 -7.02
C GLN A 202 -24.66 3.57 -7.33
N THR A 203 -24.54 4.76 -6.73
CA THR A 203 -25.43 5.89 -7.01
C THR A 203 -25.34 6.35 -8.47
N GLU A 204 -24.14 6.43 -9.04
CA GLU A 204 -23.92 6.81 -10.45
C GLU A 204 -24.45 5.77 -11.45
N SER A 205 -24.64 4.51 -11.04
CA SER A 205 -25.20 3.45 -11.90
C SER A 205 -26.73 3.38 -11.91
N LEU A 206 -27.38 4.04 -10.95
CA LEU A 206 -28.83 4.09 -10.79
C LEU A 206 -29.45 5.34 -11.45
N ASN A 207 -28.62 6.29 -11.88
CA ASN A 207 -29.00 7.53 -12.56
C ASN A 207 -28.57 7.49 -14.03
#